data_AF-A0A495VVJ9-F1
#
_entry.id   AF-A0A495VVJ9-F1
#
_cell.length_a   1.000
_cell.length_b   1.000
_cell.length_c   1.000
_cell.angle_alpha   90.00
_cell.angle_beta   90.00
_cell.angle_gamma   90.00
#
_symmetry.space_group_name_H-M   'P 1'
#
loop_
_entity.id
_entity.type
_entity.pdbx_description
1 polymer ?
#
loop_
_entity_poly.entity_id
_entity_poly.type
_entity_poly.pdbx_seq_one_letter_code
_entity_poly.pdbx_strand_id
1 'polypeptide(L)'
;MPTIPITANYRRHGDDWAVTVRTVDRSLATTAPGLIAARLQADQLVDEISEGHADRTVVHLLDGDAVAFSRIYLRTRHGLAVPDTRKAEPSTPHDQAIEV
;
A
#
# COMPACT_ATOMS: atom_id res chain seq x y z
N MET A 1 -23.55 6.73 0.44
CA MET A 1 -22.75 6.37 -0.74
C MET A 1 -21.46 5.75 -0.22
N PRO A 2 -21.09 4.51 -0.59
CA PRO A 2 -19.81 3.95 -0.16
C PRO A 2 -18.67 4.78 -0.77
N THR A 3 -17.83 5.35 0.08
CA THR A 3 -16.62 6.05 -0.37
C THR A 3 -15.61 5.00 -0.83
N ILE A 4 -15.25 5.01 -2.12
CA ILE A 4 -14.20 4.13 -2.63
C ILE A 4 -12.87 4.57 -1.98
N PRO A 5 -12.15 3.67 -1.30
CA PRO A 5 -10.96 4.05 -0.54
C PRO A 5 -9.79 4.42 -1.47
N ILE A 6 -8.90 5.26 -0.95
CA ILE A 6 -7.60 5.50 -1.56
C ILE A 6 -6.75 4.25 -1.35
N THR A 7 -6.07 3.78 -2.39
CA THR A 7 -5.14 2.65 -2.28
C THR A 7 -3.71 3.14 -2.39
N ALA A 8 -2.82 2.67 -1.51
CA ALA A 8 -1.37 2.88 -1.59
C ALA A 8 -0.69 1.53 -1.79
N ASN A 9 -0.27 1.23 -3.02
CA ASN A 9 0.34 -0.04 -3.39
C ASN A 9 1.87 0.07 -3.43
N TYR A 10 2.54 -0.77 -2.64
CA TYR A 10 3.99 -0.87 -2.53
C TYR A 10 4.50 -2.04 -3.35
N ARG A 11 5.62 -1.85 -4.03
CA ARG A 11 6.35 -2.89 -4.76
C ARG A 11 7.84 -2.74 -4.54
N ARG A 12 8.55 -3.86 -4.47
CA ARG A 12 10.03 -3.83 -4.49
C ARG A 12 10.51 -3.34 -5.85
N HIS A 13 11.49 -2.44 -5.85
CA HIS A 13 12.11 -1.88 -7.04
C HIS A 13 13.63 -1.89 -6.87
N GLY A 14 14.24 -3.05 -7.14
CA GLY A 14 15.66 -3.28 -6.80
C GLY A 14 15.88 -3.22 -5.29
N ASP A 15 16.80 -2.35 -4.86
CA ASP A 15 17.07 -2.09 -3.45
C ASP A 15 16.09 -1.05 -2.83
N ASP A 16 15.29 -0.40 -3.68
CA ASP A 16 14.31 0.60 -3.30
C ASP A 16 12.88 0.04 -3.28
N TRP A 17 11.94 0.91 -2.90
CA TRP A 17 10.52 0.65 -2.88
C TRP A 17 9.79 1.67 -3.75
N ALA A 18 8.99 1.17 -4.69
CA ALA A 18 8.03 1.98 -5.42
C ALA A 18 6.70 1.98 -4.66
N VAL A 19 6.08 3.15 -4.53
CA VAL A 19 4.71 3.29 -4.03
C VAL A 19 3.85 4.02 -5.05
N THR A 20 2.64 3.51 -5.25
CA THR A 20 1.62 4.11 -6.11
C THR A 20 0.36 4.36 -5.29
N VAL A 21 -0.05 5.62 -5.17
CA VAL A 21 -1.29 6.02 -4.51
C VAL A 21 -2.35 6.30 -5.57
N ARG A 22 -3.54 5.73 -5.42
CA ARG A 22 -4.59 5.77 -6.43
C ARG A 22 -5.98 5.98 -5.83
N THR A 23 -6.75 6.84 -6.46
CA THR A 23 -8.21 7.01 -6.34
C THR A 23 -8.91 6.43 -7.59
N VAL A 24 -10.23 6.61 -7.72
CA VAL A 24 -10.95 6.20 -8.94
C VAL A 24 -10.41 6.91 -10.18
N ASP A 25 -10.12 8.21 -10.05
CA ASP A 25 -9.85 9.09 -11.19
C ASP A 25 -8.37 9.48 -11.34
N ARG A 26 -7.53 9.23 -10.32
CA ARG A 26 -6.16 9.73 -10.28
C ARG A 26 -5.18 8.70 -9.70
N SER A 27 -3.92 8.80 -10.13
CA SER A 27 -2.81 8.01 -9.59
C SER A 27 -1.56 8.87 -9.49
N LEU A 28 -0.84 8.76 -8.37
CA LEU A 28 0.47 9.35 -8.13
C LEU A 28 1.46 8.25 -7.75
N ALA A 29 2.74 8.42 -8.07
CA ALA A 29 3.76 7.42 -7.76
C ALA A 29 5.10 8.05 -7.38
N THR A 30 5.86 7.37 -6.54
CA THR A 30 7.22 7.76 -6.15
C THR A 30 8.04 6.53 -5.73
N THR A 31 9.34 6.72 -5.58
CA THR A 31 10.30 5.71 -5.12
C THR A 31 11.01 6.20 -3.86
N ALA A 32 11.34 5.29 -2.95
CA ALA A 32 12.04 5.63 -1.71
C ALA A 32 12.98 4.49 -1.25
N PRO A 33 14.05 4.83 -0.53
CA PRO A 33 14.97 3.85 0.02
C PRO A 33 14.32 3.13 1.22
N GLY A 34 13.90 1.89 1.00
CA GLY A 34 13.27 1.07 2.03
C GLY A 34 11.78 1.37 2.27
N LEU A 35 11.10 0.40 2.90
CA LEU A 35 9.64 0.43 3.09
C LEU A 35 9.18 1.54 4.05
N ILE A 36 9.97 1.88 5.06
CA ILE A 36 9.60 2.93 6.02
C ILE A 36 9.59 4.29 5.34
N ALA A 37 10.60 4.60 4.52
CA ALA A 37 10.63 5.84 3.74
C ALA A 37 9.49 5.87 2.71
N ALA A 38 9.21 4.74 2.04
CA ALA A 38 8.08 4.65 1.12
C ALA A 38 6.73 4.89 1.83
N ARG A 39 6.56 4.40 3.07
CA ARG A 39 5.35 4.63 3.86
C ARG A 39 5.17 6.09 4.24
N LEU A 40 6.25 6.82 4.52
CA LEU A 40 6.20 8.27 4.75
C LEU A 40 5.83 9.02 3.48
N GLN A 41 6.45 8.69 2.35
CA GLN A 41 6.12 9.29 1.06
C GLN A 41 4.67 9.04 0.63
N ALA A 42 4.11 7.89 0.99
CA ALA A 42 2.71 7.60 0.73
C ALA A 42 1.76 8.58 1.43
N ASP A 43 2.06 9.04 2.64
CA ASP A 43 1.22 10.04 3.33
C ASP A 43 1.20 11.35 2.55
N GLN A 44 2.36 11.79 2.04
CA GLN A 44 2.48 12.99 1.22
C GLN A 44 1.67 12.87 -0.09
N LEU A 45 1.75 11.72 -0.77
CA LEU A 45 0.96 11.46 -1.97
C LEU A 45 -0.55 11.39 -1.68
N VAL A 46 -0.93 10.85 -0.52
CA VAL A 46 -2.33 10.83 -0.08
C VAL A 46 -2.83 12.24 0.19
N ASP A 47 -2.04 13.10 0.84
CA ASP A 47 -2.40 14.51 1.04
C ASP A 47 -2.61 15.24 -0.29
N GLU A 48 -1.71 15.03 -1.25
CA GLU A 48 -1.79 15.63 -2.58
C GLU A 48 -3.01 15.13 -3.36
N ILE A 49 -3.23 13.82 -3.41
CA ILE A 49 -4.31 13.22 -4.21
C ILE A 49 -5.70 13.51 -3.62
N SER A 50 -5.77 13.75 -2.31
CA SER A 50 -7.02 14.05 -1.59
C SER A 50 -7.31 15.54 -1.54
N GLU A 51 -6.47 16.39 -2.14
CA GLU A 51 -6.64 17.85 -2.15
C GLU A 51 -6.85 18.44 -0.73
N GLY A 52 -6.20 17.83 0.27
CA GLY A 52 -6.30 18.25 1.67
C GLY A 52 -7.56 17.79 2.43
N HIS A 53 -8.43 16.97 1.86
CA HIS A 53 -9.55 16.37 2.60
C HIS A 53 -9.04 15.43 3.72
N ALA A 54 -9.49 15.66 4.95
CA ALA A 54 -9.02 14.93 6.13
C ALA A 54 -9.74 13.58 6.35
N ASP A 55 -11.02 13.48 6.01
CA ASP A 55 -11.81 12.24 6.13
C ASP A 55 -11.58 11.33 4.93
N ARG A 56 -10.52 10.53 5.00
CA ARG A 56 -10.14 9.59 3.93
C ARG A 56 -9.70 8.26 4.51
N THR A 57 -10.20 7.19 3.90
CA THR A 57 -9.73 5.83 4.18
C THR A 57 -8.63 5.48 3.20
N VAL A 58 -7.46 5.08 3.72
CA VAL A 58 -6.32 4.63 2.92
C VAL A 58 -6.06 3.15 3.18
N VAL A 59 -6.08 2.35 2.13
CA VAL A 59 -5.73 0.93 2.19
C VAL A 59 -4.30 0.76 1.66
N HIS A 60 -3.40 0.29 2.52
CA HIS A 60 -2.02 0.00 2.16
C HIS A 60 -1.89 -1.44 1.68
N LEU A 61 -1.28 -1.63 0.51
CA LEU A 61 -1.21 -2.91 -0.21
C LEU A 61 0.22 -3.24 -0.59
N LEU A 62 0.64 -4.49 -0.46
CA LEU A 62 1.92 -4.96 -0.98
C LEU A 62 1.61 -5.88 -2.15
N ASP A 63 1.99 -5.47 -3.35
CA ASP A 63 1.62 -6.17 -4.59
C ASP A 63 0.11 -6.52 -4.64
N GLY A 64 -0.74 -5.61 -4.15
CA GLY A 64 -2.19 -5.79 -4.07
C GLY A 64 -2.73 -6.41 -2.78
N ASP A 65 -1.89 -6.87 -1.86
CA ASP A 65 -2.31 -7.57 -0.64
C ASP A 65 -2.10 -6.73 0.64
N ALA A 66 -3.20 -6.40 1.33
CA ALA A 66 -3.19 -5.59 2.55
C ALA A 66 -2.61 -6.31 3.77
N VAL A 67 -2.81 -7.63 3.85
CA VAL A 67 -2.29 -8.47 4.94
C VAL A 67 -0.78 -8.63 4.78
N ALA A 68 -0.33 -8.87 3.55
CA ALA A 68 1.09 -8.93 3.22
C ALA A 68 1.79 -7.60 3.57
N PHE A 69 1.21 -6.46 3.20
CA PHE A 69 1.74 -5.16 3.59
C PHE A 69 1.87 -5.04 5.11
N SER A 70 0.78 -5.32 5.84
CA SER A 70 0.73 -5.16 7.29
C SER A 70 1.81 -5.99 8.00
N ARG A 71 1.96 -7.26 7.59
CA ARG A 71 2.98 -8.17 8.14
C ARG A 71 4.40 -7.64 7.90
N ILE A 72 4.67 -7.18 6.68
CA ILE A 72 6.02 -6.74 6.28
C ILE A 72 6.35 -5.39 6.91
N TYR A 73 5.41 -4.45 6.91
CA TYR A 73 5.58 -3.13 7.51
C TYR A 73 5.86 -3.23 9.01
N LEU A 74 5.07 -3.99 9.76
CA LEU A 74 5.27 -4.18 11.20
C LEU A 74 6.63 -4.83 11.49
N ARG A 75 7.01 -5.88 10.75
CA ARG A 75 8.34 -6.50 10.90
C ARG A 75 9.46 -5.50 10.66
N THR A 76 9.37 -4.75 9.56
CA THR A 76 10.37 -3.73 9.20
C THR A 76 10.48 -2.66 10.28
N ARG A 77 9.35 -2.17 10.77
CA ARG A 77 9.30 -1.11 11.79
C ARG A 77 9.91 -1.56 13.12
N HIS A 78 9.85 -2.85 13.43
CA HIS A 78 10.45 -3.45 14.62
C HIS A 78 11.87 -4.00 14.38
N GLY A 79 12.49 -3.74 13.22
CA GLY A 79 13.84 -4.24 12.90
C GLY A 79 13.93 -5.76 12.77
N LEU A 80 12.80 -6.44 12.57
CA LEU A 80 12.75 -7.89 12.41
C LEU A 80 13.09 -8.28 10.98
N ALA A 81 13.63 -9.49 10.82
CA ALA A 81 13.89 -10.06 9.50
C ALA A 81 12.61 -10.06 8.65
N VAL A 82 12.74 -9.46 7.46
CA VAL A 82 11.68 -9.37 6.47
C VAL A 82 11.87 -10.53 5.48
N PRO A 83 10.91 -11.46 5.34
CA PRO A 83 11.00 -12.51 4.34
C PRO A 83 11.06 -11.92 2.93
N ASP A 84 11.77 -12.57 2.02
CA ASP A 84 11.83 -12.12 0.63
C ASP A 84 10.46 -12.34 -0.03
N THR A 85 9.72 -11.25 -0.21
CA THR A 85 8.33 -11.25 -0.67
C THR A 85 8.20 -11.59 -2.15
N ARG A 86 9.30 -11.64 -2.92
CA ARG A 86 9.30 -12.10 -4.32
C ARG A 86 8.84 -13.55 -4.49
N LYS A 87 8.76 -14.34 -3.41
CA LYS A 87 8.32 -15.74 -3.43
C LYS A 87 6.89 -15.94 -2.90
N ALA A 88 6.15 -14.89 -2.58
CA ALA A 88 4.75 -15.03 -2.21
C ALA A 88 3.92 -15.33 -3.48
N GLU A 89 3.35 -16.54 -3.54
CA GLU A 89 2.41 -16.95 -4.56
C GLU A 89 1.21 -15.97 -4.60
N PRO A 90 0.61 -15.72 -5.78
CA PRO A 90 -0.51 -14.80 -5.90
C PRO A 90 -1.65 -15.26 -5.00
N SER A 91 -1.98 -14.45 -3.98
CA SER A 91 -3.19 -14.61 -3.18
C SER A 91 -4.39 -14.56 -4.13
N THR A 92 -5.11 -15.67 -4.24
CA THR A 92 -6.40 -15.77 -4.94
C THR A 92 -7.30 -14.60 -4.51
N PRO A 93 -7.95 -13.89 -5.45
CA PRO A 93 -8.93 -12.85 -5.11
C PRO A 93 -9.94 -13.46 -4.13
N HIS A 94 -10.00 -12.93 -2.91
CA HIS A 94 -11.08 -13.27 -1.99
C HIS A 94 -12.32 -12.53 -2.48
N ASP A 95 -12.98 -13.11 -3.46
CA ASP A 95 -14.35 -12.78 -3.83
C ASP A 95 -15.25 -13.30 -2.70
N GLN A 96 -15.32 -12.54 -1.60
CA GLN A 96 -16.31 -12.79 -0.58
C GLN A 96 -17.64 -12.24 -1.08
N ALA A 97 -18.40 -13.12 -1.74
CA ALA A 97 -19.84 -12.97 -1.87
C ALA A 97 -20.42 -12.73 -0.48
N ILE A 98 -20.87 -11.51 -0.24
CA ILE A 98 -21.71 -11.17 0.90
C ILE A 98 -23.08 -11.78 0.59
N GLU A 99 -23.34 -12.97 1.11
CA GLU A 99 -24.69 -13.53 1.10
C GLU A 99 -25.53 -12.80 2.16
N VAL A 100 -26.67 -12.26 1.73
CA VAL A 100 -27.61 -11.43 2.51
C VAL A 100 -28.69 -12.31 3.13
#